data_AF-A0A482M1M8-F1
#
_entry.id   AF-A0A482M1M8-F1
#
_cell.length_a   1.000
_cell.length_b   1.000
_cell.length_c   1.000
_cell.angle_alpha   90.00
_cell.angle_beta   90.00
_cell.angle_gamma   90.00
#
_symmetry.space_group_name_H-M   'P 1'
#
loop_
_entity.id
_entity.type
_entity.pdbx_description
1 polymer ?
#
loop_
_entity_poly.entity_id
_entity_poly.type
_entity_poly.pdbx_seq_one_letter_code
_entity_poly.pdbx_strand_id
1 'polypeptide(L)'
;MRKSDRARRNMDVDMYNWNLVVIALFGLTYFPFLWLIGMRTSAKEILFKNQFYEIDPRALIPKWAQISTQLFFYAHYCFFLIPLSMISWLHGLAAFGAGVLMFVLTPLLSCSYPAIFKRNAMRVYKNDPNAGRQLIKILRAANWR
;
A
#
# COMPACT_ATOMS: atom_id res chain seq x y z
N MET A 1 35.34 32.78 -8.43
CA MET A 1 33.98 32.19 -8.35
C MET A 1 33.10 33.12 -7.52
N ARG A 2 32.07 33.74 -8.11
CA ARG A 2 31.29 34.81 -7.44
C ARG A 2 30.38 34.23 -6.35
N LYS A 3 30.14 35.01 -5.29
CA LYS A 3 29.24 34.66 -4.16
C LYS A 3 27.83 34.27 -4.65
N SER A 4 27.35 34.88 -5.74
CA SER A 4 26.08 34.58 -6.41
C SER A 4 26.02 33.15 -6.96
N ASP A 5 27.10 32.65 -7.53
CA ASP A 5 27.15 31.31 -8.15
C ASP A 5 27.24 30.21 -7.08
N ARG A 6 27.74 30.56 -5.89
CA ARG A 6 27.74 29.68 -4.73
C ARG A 6 26.36 29.63 -4.06
N ALA A 7 25.68 30.77 -3.95
CA ALA A 7 24.32 30.84 -3.41
C ALA A 7 23.30 30.11 -4.30
N ARG A 8 23.41 30.26 -5.63
CA ARG A 8 22.52 29.59 -6.60
C ARG A 8 22.69 28.06 -6.58
N ARG A 9 23.93 27.57 -6.56
CA ARG A 9 24.19 26.11 -6.41
C ARG A 9 23.71 25.54 -5.09
N ASN A 10 23.84 26.27 -3.97
CA ASN A 10 23.33 25.80 -2.69
C ASN A 10 21.79 25.71 -2.72
N MET A 11 21.10 26.69 -3.32
CA MET A 11 19.65 26.61 -3.53
C MET A 11 19.26 25.41 -4.41
N ASP A 12 19.99 25.13 -5.48
CA ASP A 12 19.68 24.00 -6.36
C ASP A 12 19.84 22.64 -5.65
N VAL A 13 20.85 22.51 -4.78
CA VAL A 13 21.07 21.32 -3.94
C VAL A 13 19.98 21.17 -2.88
N ASP A 14 19.59 22.28 -2.23
CA ASP A 14 18.51 22.28 -1.24
C ASP A 14 17.17 21.91 -1.90
N MET A 15 16.88 22.45 -3.09
CA MET A 15 15.67 22.13 -3.86
C MET A 15 15.65 20.66 -4.31
N TYR A 16 16.79 20.12 -4.76
CA TYR A 16 16.90 18.71 -5.14
C TYR A 16 16.67 17.77 -3.95
N ASN A 17 17.27 18.07 -2.79
CA ASN A 17 17.08 17.28 -1.57
C ASN A 17 15.61 17.33 -1.10
N TRP A 18 14.98 18.49 -1.14
CA TRP A 18 13.54 18.63 -0.84
C TRP A 18 12.67 17.83 -1.80
N ASN A 19 12.97 17.84 -3.10
CA ASN A 19 12.24 17.06 -4.09
C ASN A 19 12.39 15.54 -3.84
N LEU A 20 13.59 15.08 -3.45
CA LEU A 20 13.82 13.69 -3.07
C LEU A 20 13.00 13.27 -1.84
N VAL A 21 12.93 14.14 -0.81
CA VAL A 21 12.11 13.91 0.38
C VAL A 21 10.63 13.82 0.02
N VAL A 22 10.15 14.73 -0.82
CA VAL A 22 8.74 14.74 -1.29
C VAL A 22 8.44 13.46 -2.08
N ILE A 23 9.31 13.04 -3.01
CA ILE A 23 9.13 11.80 -3.80
C ILE A 23 9.17 10.56 -2.90
N ALA A 24 10.10 10.51 -1.94
CA ALA A 24 10.22 9.39 -1.00
C ALA A 24 8.96 9.26 -0.13
N LEU A 25 8.46 10.37 0.42
CA LEU A 25 7.21 10.40 1.17
C LEU A 25 6.00 10.05 0.29
N PHE A 26 6.01 10.43 -0.99
CA PHE A 26 5.01 10.03 -1.97
C PHE A 26 4.99 8.50 -2.13
N GLY A 27 6.15 7.89 -2.40
CA GLY A 27 6.26 6.42 -2.48
C GLY A 27 5.79 5.72 -1.19
N LEU A 28 6.21 6.24 -0.04
CA LEU A 28 5.90 5.65 1.27
C LEU A 28 4.40 5.71 1.61
N THR A 29 3.67 6.67 1.04
CA THR A 29 2.22 6.80 1.23
C THR A 29 1.39 6.03 0.19
N TYR A 30 1.93 5.77 -1.02
CA TYR A 30 1.31 4.86 -2.00
C TYR A 30 1.47 3.39 -1.64
N PHE A 31 2.60 3.03 -1.03
CA PHE A 31 2.92 1.64 -0.69
C PHE A 31 1.79 0.93 0.08
N PRO A 32 1.24 1.47 1.19
CA PRO A 32 0.22 0.80 1.98
C PRO A 32 -1.10 0.63 1.22
N PHE A 33 -1.38 1.52 0.27
CA PHE A 33 -2.57 1.50 -0.56
C PHE A 33 -2.48 0.40 -1.63
N LEU A 34 -1.39 0.38 -2.38
CA LEU A 34 -1.11 -0.67 -3.37
C LEU A 34 -1.02 -2.05 -2.71
N TRP A 35 -0.40 -2.11 -1.53
CA TRP A 35 -0.32 -3.32 -0.73
C TRP A 35 -1.70 -3.85 -0.29
N LEU A 36 -2.62 -2.96 0.12
CA LEU A 36 -4.00 -3.35 0.44
C LEU A 36 -4.78 -3.80 -0.79
N ILE A 37 -4.62 -3.12 -1.93
CA ILE A 37 -5.23 -3.52 -3.20
C ILE A 37 -4.73 -4.92 -3.58
N GLY A 38 -3.42 -5.17 -3.48
CA GLY A 38 -2.82 -6.48 -3.69
C GLY A 38 -3.45 -7.55 -2.80
N MET A 39 -3.50 -7.33 -1.48
CA MET A 39 -4.15 -8.23 -0.53
C MET A 39 -5.62 -8.49 -0.89
N ARG A 40 -6.38 -7.46 -1.26
CA ARG A 40 -7.80 -7.60 -1.62
C ARG A 40 -8.00 -8.38 -2.90
N THR A 41 -7.12 -8.19 -3.87
CA THR A 41 -7.16 -8.89 -5.16
C THR A 41 -6.83 -10.36 -4.94
N SER A 42 -5.76 -10.67 -4.19
CA SER A 42 -5.41 -12.05 -3.83
C SER A 42 -6.50 -12.72 -2.99
N ALA A 43 -7.11 -12.02 -2.03
CA ALA A 43 -8.22 -12.57 -1.25
C ALA A 43 -9.43 -12.88 -2.14
N LYS A 44 -9.77 -12.00 -3.09
CA LYS A 44 -10.86 -12.22 -4.04
C LYS A 44 -10.55 -13.39 -4.97
N GLU A 45 -9.32 -13.50 -5.46
CA GLU A 45 -8.89 -14.59 -6.32
C GLU A 45 -8.96 -15.95 -5.60
N ILE A 46 -8.53 -16.01 -4.34
CA ILE A 46 -8.65 -17.19 -3.48
C ILE A 46 -10.12 -17.63 -3.38
N LEU A 47 -11.01 -16.71 -3.04
CA LEU A 47 -12.42 -17.02 -2.85
C LEU A 47 -13.08 -17.46 -4.16
N PHE A 48 -12.74 -16.80 -5.28
CA PHE A 48 -13.24 -17.17 -6.60
C PHE A 48 -12.76 -18.55 -7.04
N LYS A 49 -11.45 -18.84 -6.93
CA LYS A 49 -10.87 -20.15 -7.31
C LYS A 49 -11.42 -21.32 -6.50
N ASN A 50 -11.82 -21.06 -5.25
CA ASN A 50 -12.33 -22.09 -4.34
C ASN A 50 -13.86 -22.07 -4.19
N GLN A 51 -14.57 -21.33 -5.06
CA GLN A 51 -16.03 -21.24 -5.09
C GLN A 51 -16.69 -20.73 -3.79
N PHE A 52 -15.95 -19.97 -2.96
CA PHE A 52 -16.44 -19.35 -1.72
C PHE A 52 -16.98 -17.95 -1.98
N TYR A 53 -18.01 -17.83 -2.84
CA TYR A 53 -18.55 -16.52 -3.26
C TYR A 53 -19.30 -15.76 -2.17
N GLU A 54 -19.79 -16.46 -1.16
CA GLU A 54 -20.59 -15.88 -0.06
C GLU A 54 -19.74 -15.10 0.95
N ILE A 55 -18.42 -15.29 0.95
CA ILE A 55 -17.52 -14.74 1.95
C ILE A 55 -16.93 -13.44 1.40
N ASP A 56 -17.06 -12.34 2.14
CA ASP A 56 -16.45 -11.08 1.77
C ASP A 56 -14.91 -11.24 1.77
N PRO A 57 -14.20 -10.91 0.67
CA PRO A 57 -12.73 -10.88 0.63
C PRO A 57 -12.10 -10.07 1.77
N ARG A 58 -12.82 -9.08 2.30
CA ARG A 58 -12.39 -8.27 3.45
C ARG A 58 -12.27 -9.09 4.74
N ALA A 59 -12.95 -10.22 4.87
CA ALA A 59 -12.86 -11.09 6.05
C ALA A 59 -11.47 -11.74 6.20
N LEU A 60 -10.78 -11.99 5.09
CA LEU A 60 -9.40 -12.51 5.09
C LEU A 60 -8.38 -11.44 5.50
N ILE A 61 -8.68 -10.18 5.19
CA ILE A 61 -7.78 -9.05 5.45
C ILE A 61 -7.90 -8.63 6.93
N PRO A 62 -6.78 -8.40 7.63
CA PRO A 62 -6.84 -7.90 9.00
C PRO A 62 -7.43 -6.49 9.09
N LYS A 63 -8.24 -6.22 10.13
CA LYS A 63 -8.77 -4.87 10.39
C LYS A 63 -7.69 -3.80 10.55
N TRP A 64 -6.55 -4.13 11.18
CA TRP A 64 -5.45 -3.18 11.36
C TRP A 64 -4.81 -2.76 10.03
N ALA A 65 -4.75 -3.66 9.04
CA ALA A 65 -4.27 -3.32 7.71
C ALA A 65 -5.24 -2.35 7.01
N GLN A 66 -6.55 -2.56 7.14
CA GLN A 66 -7.57 -1.66 6.58
C GLN A 66 -7.49 -0.26 7.22
N ILE A 67 -7.42 -0.18 8.55
CA ILE A 67 -7.34 1.10 9.29
C ILE A 67 -6.05 1.84 8.94
N SER A 68 -4.91 1.12 8.91
CA SER A 68 -3.62 1.68 8.53
C SER A 68 -3.68 2.32 7.14
N THR A 69 -4.15 1.58 6.14
CA THR A 69 -4.24 2.11 4.78
C THR A 69 -5.17 3.31 4.67
N GLN A 70 -6.27 3.34 5.42
CA GLN A 70 -7.18 4.48 5.44
C GLN A 70 -6.52 5.73 6.08
N LEU A 71 -5.76 5.55 7.16
CA LEU A 71 -4.96 6.62 7.76
C LEU A 71 -3.91 7.16 6.78
N PHE A 72 -3.18 6.26 6.10
CA PHE A 72 -2.21 6.62 5.08
C PHE A 72 -2.86 7.28 3.87
N PHE A 73 -4.08 6.91 3.49
CA PHE A 73 -4.83 7.57 2.43
C PHE A 73 -5.20 9.01 2.81
N TYR A 74 -5.69 9.24 4.03
CA TYR A 74 -5.96 10.61 4.51
C TYR A 74 -4.68 11.43 4.64
N ALA A 75 -3.60 10.84 5.16
CA ALA A 75 -2.29 11.49 5.19
C ALA A 75 -1.82 11.84 3.76
N HIS A 76 -1.96 10.92 2.81
CA HIS A 76 -1.63 11.16 1.42
C HIS A 76 -2.45 12.31 0.83
N TYR A 77 -3.75 12.32 1.10
CA TYR A 77 -4.64 13.37 0.63
C TYR A 77 -4.28 14.75 1.22
N CYS A 78 -4.06 14.83 2.53
CA CYS A 78 -3.75 16.07 3.22
C CYS A 78 -2.34 16.62 2.90
N PHE A 79 -1.33 15.75 2.85
CA PHE A 79 0.06 16.16 2.63
C PHE A 79 0.47 16.27 1.16
N PHE A 80 -0.28 15.64 0.24
CA PHE A 80 0.08 15.63 -1.18
C PHE A 80 -0.99 16.19 -2.09
N LEU A 81 -2.25 15.71 -2.06
CA LEU A 81 -3.25 16.21 -3.00
C LEU A 81 -3.52 17.71 -2.82
N ILE A 82 -3.57 18.19 -1.58
CA ILE A 82 -3.74 19.62 -1.28
C ILE A 82 -2.53 20.44 -1.77
N PRO A 83 -1.26 20.14 -1.41
CA PRO A 83 -0.12 20.90 -1.94
C PRO A 83 0.12 20.70 -3.44
N LEU A 84 -0.18 19.53 -4.01
CA LEU A 84 0.01 19.26 -5.45
C LEU A 84 -0.95 20.09 -6.31
N SER A 85 -2.14 20.41 -5.80
CA SER A 85 -3.03 21.41 -6.43
C SER A 85 -2.48 22.83 -6.40
N MET A 86 -1.45 23.09 -5.57
CA MET A 86 -0.76 24.37 -5.46
C MET A 86 0.64 24.37 -6.12
N ILE A 87 1.17 23.19 -6.50
CA ILE A 87 2.53 23.02 -7.04
C ILE A 87 2.50 22.70 -8.54
N SER A 88 3.52 23.15 -9.27
CA SER A 88 3.71 23.01 -10.72
C SER A 88 3.57 21.57 -11.27
N TRP A 89 3.02 21.45 -12.49
CA TRP A 89 2.73 20.21 -13.23
C TRP A 89 3.86 19.17 -13.26
N LEU A 90 5.13 19.61 -13.20
CA LEU A 90 6.32 18.75 -13.16
C LEU A 90 6.33 17.83 -11.92
N HIS A 91 5.85 18.32 -10.78
CA HIS A 91 5.75 17.54 -9.55
C HIS A 91 4.61 16.52 -9.63
N GLY A 92 3.53 16.85 -10.37
CA GLY A 92 2.46 15.90 -10.70
C GLY A 92 2.94 14.75 -11.58
N LEU A 93 3.85 15.01 -12.53
CA LEU A 93 4.45 13.97 -13.38
C LEU A 93 5.40 13.06 -12.57
N ALA A 94 6.21 13.63 -11.68
CA ALA A 94 7.09 12.85 -10.79
C ALA A 94 6.29 11.99 -9.81
N ALA A 95 5.22 12.53 -9.25
CA ALA A 95 4.23 11.82 -8.44
C ALA A 95 3.60 10.64 -9.20
N PHE A 96 3.18 10.86 -10.45
CA PHE A 96 2.65 9.80 -11.31
C PHE A 96 3.68 8.70 -11.57
N GLY A 97 4.93 9.08 -11.90
CA GLY A 97 6.03 8.13 -12.11
C GLY A 97 6.35 7.29 -10.86
N ALA A 98 6.35 7.90 -9.68
CA ALA A 98 6.52 7.19 -8.41
C ALA A 98 5.37 6.21 -8.14
N GLY A 99 4.13 6.60 -8.45
CA GLY A 99 2.96 5.71 -8.35
C GLY A 99 3.06 4.48 -9.28
N VAL A 100 3.49 4.69 -10.53
CA VAL A 100 3.69 3.59 -11.51
C VAL A 100 4.81 2.66 -11.08
N LEU A 101 5.95 3.19 -10.59
CA LEU A 101 7.06 2.38 -10.10
C LEU A 101 6.62 1.47 -8.94
N MET A 102 5.84 2.00 -8.01
CA MET A 102 5.31 1.24 -6.88
C MET A 102 4.29 0.17 -7.33
N PHE A 103 3.50 0.46 -8.37
CA PHE A 103 2.59 -0.53 -8.97
C PHE A 103 3.34 -1.74 -9.53
N VAL A 104 4.48 -1.52 -10.19
CA VAL A 104 5.34 -2.60 -10.73
C VAL A 104 6.01 -3.42 -9.61
N LEU A 105 6.27 -2.82 -8.45
CA LEU A 105 6.83 -3.52 -7.28
C LEU A 105 5.78 -4.25 -6.42
N THR A 106 4.49 -3.94 -6.62
CA THR A 106 3.37 -4.52 -5.87
C THR A 106 3.26 -6.06 -5.98
N PRO A 107 3.53 -6.71 -7.13
CA PRO A 107 3.55 -8.17 -7.25
C PRO A 107 4.65 -8.83 -6.41
N LEU A 108 5.78 -8.18 -6.16
CA LEU A 108 6.85 -8.76 -5.33
C LEU A 108 6.41 -8.92 -3.87
N LEU A 109 5.46 -8.10 -3.42
CA LEU A 109 4.90 -8.14 -2.07
C LEU A 109 3.85 -9.25 -1.90
N SER A 110 3.37 -9.86 -2.99
CA SER A 110 2.30 -10.86 -2.91
C SER A 110 2.71 -12.14 -2.19
N CYS A 111 4.01 -12.42 -2.13
CA CYS A 111 4.56 -13.52 -1.33
C CYS A 111 4.29 -13.37 0.18
N SER A 112 4.05 -12.15 0.68
CA SER A 112 3.83 -11.90 2.11
C SER A 112 2.36 -12.08 2.55
N TYR A 113 1.41 -12.02 1.62
CA TYR A 113 -0.03 -12.07 1.91
C TYR A 113 -0.50 -13.36 2.60
N PRO A 114 -0.01 -14.56 2.24
CA PRO A 114 -0.47 -15.81 2.84
C PRO A 114 -0.17 -15.89 4.33
N ALA A 115 1.01 -15.44 4.74
CA ALA A 115 1.42 -15.39 6.14
C ALA A 115 0.50 -14.46 6.95
N ILE A 116 0.13 -13.32 6.36
CA ILE A 116 -0.77 -12.34 6.98
C ILE A 116 -2.18 -12.91 7.11
N PHE A 117 -2.74 -13.54 6.07
CA PHE A 117 -4.06 -14.15 6.13
C PHE A 117 -4.13 -15.31 7.12
N LYS A 118 -3.10 -16.18 7.15
CA LYS A 118 -3.01 -17.27 8.11
C LYS A 118 -2.96 -16.75 9.56
N ARG A 119 -2.17 -15.71 9.81
CA ARG A 119 -2.09 -15.08 11.13
C ARG A 119 -3.42 -14.45 11.54
N ASN A 120 -4.13 -13.81 10.60
CA ASN A 120 -5.46 -13.26 10.84
C ASN A 120 -6.48 -14.37 11.14
N ALA A 121 -6.52 -15.44 10.35
CA ALA A 121 -7.41 -16.57 10.56
C ALA A 121 -7.19 -17.25 11.92
N MET A 122 -5.94 -17.41 12.36
CA MET A 122 -5.61 -17.92 13.70
C MET A 122 -6.05 -16.97 14.82
N ARG A 123 -5.95 -15.65 14.60
CA ARG A 123 -6.45 -14.66 15.56
C ARG A 123 -7.97 -14.68 15.66
N VAL A 124 -8.67 -14.78 14.52
CA VAL A 124 -10.12 -14.92 14.49
C VAL A 124 -10.53 -16.22 15.18
N TYR A 125 -9.85 -17.35 14.94
CA TYR A 125 -10.12 -18.62 15.60
C TYR A 125 -10.05 -18.56 17.13
N LYS A 126 -9.12 -17.77 17.68
CA LYS A 126 -9.02 -17.57 19.14
C LYS A 126 -10.22 -16.80 19.72
N ASN A 127 -10.84 -15.92 18.94
CA ASN A 127 -11.96 -15.07 19.39
C ASN A 127 -13.32 -15.70 19.06
N ASP A 128 -13.44 -16.27 17.85
CA ASP A 128 -14.60 -16.99 17.33
C ASP A 128 -14.11 -18.26 16.61
N PRO A 129 -14.22 -19.42 17.25
CA PRO A 129 -13.75 -20.69 16.69
C PRO A 129 -14.46 -21.09 15.39
N ASN A 130 -15.73 -20.72 15.21
CA ASN A 130 -16.50 -21.10 14.03
C ASN A 130 -16.08 -20.28 12.81
N ALA A 131 -16.01 -18.95 12.96
CA ALA A 131 -15.52 -18.06 11.91
C ALA A 131 -14.05 -18.34 11.55
N GLY A 132 -13.22 -18.62 12.56
CA GLY A 132 -11.81 -18.97 12.34
C GLY A 132 -11.61 -20.29 11.60
N ARG A 133 -12.42 -21.33 11.89
CA ARG A 133 -12.37 -22.60 11.16
C ARG A 133 -12.70 -22.43 9.68
N GLN A 134 -13.72 -21.63 9.37
CA GLN A 134 -14.07 -21.33 7.98
C GLN A 134 -12.91 -20.65 7.25
N LEU A 135 -12.30 -19.62 7.84
CA LEU A 135 -11.14 -18.93 7.25
C LEU A 135 -9.94 -19.87 7.05
N ILE A 136 -9.65 -20.74 8.01
CA ILE A 136 -8.56 -21.73 7.89
C ILE A 136 -8.87 -22.75 6.78
N LYS A 137 -10.13 -23.19 6.65
CA LYS A 137 -10.56 -24.11 5.59
C LYS A 137 -10.36 -23.50 4.20
N ILE A 138 -10.73 -22.22 4.02
CA ILE A 138 -10.54 -21.48 2.77
C ILE A 138 -9.06 -21.37 2.44
N LEU A 139 -8.23 -20.99 3.42
CA LEU A 139 -6.78 -20.85 3.23
C LEU A 139 -6.09 -22.18 2.92
N ARG A 140 -6.59 -23.29 3.48
CA ARG A 140 -6.09 -24.65 3.18
C ARG A 140 -6.53 -25.10 1.78
N ALA A 141 -7.77 -24.84 1.39
CA ALA A 141 -8.29 -25.16 0.05
C ALA A 141 -7.56 -24.38 -1.05
N ALA A 142 -7.19 -23.13 -0.77
CA ALA A 142 -6.42 -22.28 -1.65
C ALA A 142 -5.01 -22.80 -1.97
N ASN A 143 -4.55 -23.85 -1.30
CA ASN A 143 -3.33 -24.61 -1.58
C ASN A 143 -2.13 -23.70 -1.92
N TRP A 144 -1.90 -22.68 -1.09
CA TRP A 144 -0.76 -21.77 -1.21
C TRP A 144 0.54 -22.54 -0.90
N ARG A 145 1.07 -23.22 -1.91
CA ARG A 145 2.49 -23.59 -1.98
C ARG A 145 3.29 -22.43 -2.55
#